data_AF-A0A3C1KR70-F1
#
_entry.id   AF-A0A3C1KR70-F1
#
_cell.length_a   1.000
_cell.length_b   1.000
_cell.length_c   1.000
_cell.angle_alpha   90.00
_cell.angle_beta   90.00
_cell.angle_gamma   90.00
#
_symmetry.space_group_name_H-M   'P 1'
#
loop_
_entity.id
_entity.type
_entity.pdbx_description
1 polymer ?
#
loop_
_entity_poly.entity_id
_entity_poly.type
_entity_poly.pdbx_seq_one_letter_code
_entity_poly.pdbx_strand_id
1 'polypeptide(L)' 'MPILYVLLALVLAPLARADNYAEALESFRNAGESAAYFDSAYGYALFPTIGKGGIGIGGAHGKGRVYRQGNVI' A
#
# COMPACT_ATOMS: atom_id res chain seq x y z
N MET A 1 3.11 -38.99 -12.72
CA MET A 1 2.61 -37.71 -13.28
C MET A 1 2.77 -36.49 -12.35
N PRO A 2 3.82 -36.36 -11.48
CA PRO A 2 3.93 -35.19 -10.58
C PRO A 2 4.39 -33.91 -11.29
N ILE A 3 5.16 -34.07 -12.38
CA ILE A 3 5.73 -32.96 -13.17
C ILE A 3 4.63 -32.07 -13.76
N LEU A 4 3.50 -32.66 -14.18
CA LEU A 4 2.38 -31.91 -14.75
C LEU A 4 1.70 -31.02 -13.69
N TYR A 5 1.57 -31.49 -12.46
CA TYR A 5 1.00 -30.72 -11.36
C TYR A 5 1.91 -29.58 -10.91
N VAL A 6 3.22 -29.79 -10.91
CA VAL A 6 4.22 -28.74 -10.61
C VAL A 6 4.21 -27.67 -11.69
N LEU A 7 4.14 -28.05 -12.97
CA LEU A 7 4.04 -27.11 -14.09
C LEU A 7 2.74 -26.30 -14.04
N LEU A 8 1.62 -26.94 -13.71
CA LEU A 8 0.33 -26.26 -13.54
C LEU A 8 0.38 -25.25 -12.38
N ALA A 9 0.94 -25.64 -11.23
CA ALA A 9 1.08 -24.74 -10.07
C ALA A 9 1.97 -23.52 -10.38
N LEU A 10 3.03 -23.70 -11.19
CA LEU A 10 3.92 -22.61 -11.59
C LEU A 10 3.23 -21.60 -12.54
N VAL A 11 2.32 -22.06 -13.39
CA VAL A 11 1.54 -21.20 -14.30
C VAL A 11 0.46 -20.40 -13.56
N LEU A 12 -0.07 -20.93 -12.45
CA LEU A 12 -1.08 -20.25 -11.61
C LEU A 12 -0.48 -19.30 -10.55
N ALA A 13 0.82 -19.41 -10.26
CA ALA A 13 1.49 -18.63 -9.22
C ALA A 13 1.51 -17.08 -9.39
N PRO A 14 1.57 -16.47 -10.60
CA PRO A 14 1.78 -15.02 -10.70
C PRO A 14 0.53 -14.15 -10.55
N LEU A 15 -0.58 -14.67 -9.98
CA LEU A 15 -1.80 -13.86 -9.76
C LEU A 15 -1.72 -12.95 -8.51
N ALA A 16 -0.74 -13.14 -7.63
CA ALA A 16 -0.53 -12.30 -6.45
C ALA A 16 0.29 -11.04 -6.80
N ARG A 17 -0.37 -10.01 -7.34
CA ARG A 17 0.20 -8.67 -7.49
C ARG A 17 0.02 -7.93 -6.17
N ALA A 18 1.12 -7.65 -5.46
CA ALA A 18 1.08 -6.80 -4.28
C ALA A 18 0.64 -5.38 -4.69
N ASP A 19 -0.50 -4.91 -4.19
CA ASP A 19 -0.93 -3.51 -4.35
C ASP A 19 -0.33 -2.68 -3.22
N ASN A 20 0.65 -1.85 -3.56
CA ASN A 20 1.38 -0.99 -2.63
C ASN A 20 0.44 -0.10 -1.80
N TYR A 21 -0.74 0.26 -2.32
CA TYR A 21 -1.71 1.06 -1.56
C TYR A 21 -2.44 0.23 -0.50
N ALA A 22 -2.77 -1.02 -0.81
CA ALA A 22 -3.40 -1.93 0.16
C ALA A 22 -2.43 -2.25 1.30
N GLU A 23 -1.18 -2.56 0.97
CA GLU A 23 -0.11 -2.80 1.94
C GLU A 23 0.16 -1.58 2.83
N ALA A 24 0.28 -0.39 2.23
CA ALA A 24 0.46 0.84 2.99
C ALA A 24 -0.73 1.12 3.92
N LEU A 25 -1.97 0.95 3.43
CA LEU A 25 -3.17 1.15 4.24
C LEU A 25 -3.22 0.19 5.43
N GLU A 26 -2.90 -1.08 5.21
CA GLU A 26 -2.81 -2.09 6.27
C GLU A 26 -1.72 -1.72 7.29
N SER A 27 -0.53 -1.32 6.83
CA SER A 27 0.56 -0.88 7.71
C SER A 27 0.14 0.27 8.63
N PHE A 28 -0.53 1.30 8.09
CA PHE A 28 -1.03 2.41 8.91
C PHE A 28 -2.20 2.01 9.83
N ARG A 29 -3.10 1.11 9.38
CA ARG A 29 -4.16 0.57 10.25
C ARG A 29 -3.61 -0.27 11.41
N ASN A 30 -2.44 -0.88 11.24
CA ASN A 30 -1.77 -1.65 12.27
C ASN A 30 -0.80 -0.79 13.11
N ALA A 31 -0.50 0.44 12.68
CA ALA A 31 0.41 1.35 13.36
C ALA A 31 -0.33 2.17 14.44
N GLY A 32 -0.57 1.53 15.60
CA GLY A 32 -0.93 2.18 16.87
C GLY A 32 -1.88 3.38 16.76
N GLU A 33 -1.39 4.57 17.11
CA GLU A 33 -2.18 5.82 17.12
C GLU A 33 -2.80 6.17 15.76
N SER A 34 -2.15 5.84 14.65
CA SER A 34 -2.67 6.19 13.33
C SER A 34 -3.92 5.41 12.96
N ALA A 35 -4.09 4.20 13.52
CA ALA A 35 -5.24 3.34 13.30
C ALA A 35 -6.56 4.02 13.66
N ALA A 36 -6.62 4.69 14.80
CA ALA A 36 -7.84 5.32 15.34
C ALA A 36 -8.40 6.43 14.43
N TYR A 37 -7.54 7.08 13.65
CA TYR A 37 -7.98 8.13 12.72
C TYR A 37 -8.71 7.56 11.50
N PHE A 38 -8.41 6.33 11.07
CA PHE A 38 -9.11 5.73 9.94
C PHE A 38 -10.59 5.46 10.21
N ASP A 39 -10.98 5.32 11.48
CA ASP A 39 -12.37 5.05 11.87
C ASP A 39 -13.19 6.33 12.05
N SER A 40 -12.55 7.45 12.37
CA SER A 40 -13.21 8.72 12.69
C SER A 40 -13.08 9.79 11.59
N ALA A 41 -12.06 9.69 10.73
CA ALA A 41 -11.81 10.67 9.69
C ALA A 41 -12.86 10.57 8.56
N TYR A 42 -13.36 11.73 8.12
CA TYR A 42 -14.20 11.81 6.92
C TYR A 42 -13.43 11.44 5.64
N GLY A 43 -12.13 11.71 5.61
CA GLY A 43 -11.24 11.33 4.51
C GLY A 43 -9.76 11.45 4.88
N TYR A 44 -8.89 10.81 4.09
CA TYR A 44 -7.44 10.79 4.31
C TYR A 44 -6.69 10.70 2.97
N ALA A 45 -5.45 11.21 2.94
CA ALA A 45 -4.54 11.04 1.82
C ALA A 45 -3.51 9.96 2.16
N LEU A 46 -3.39 8.95 1.30
CA LEU A 46 -2.45 7.84 1.48
C LEU A 46 -1.32 7.94 0.46
N PHE A 47 -0.08 7.96 0.96
CA PHE A 47 1.12 7.97 0.14
C PHE A 47 1.92 6.69 0.45
N PRO A 48 1.88 5.66 -0.43
CA PRO A 48 2.58 4.41 -0.19
C PRO A 48 4.10 4.55 -0.09
N THR A 49 4.65 5.58 -0.75
CA THR A 49 6.09 5.83 -0.75
C THR A 49 6.36 7.32 -0.87
N ILE A 50 7.29 7.81 -0.05
CA ILE A 50 7.83 9.16 -0.10
C ILE A 50 9.31 9.06 -0.45
N GLY A 51 9.70 9.63 -1.59
CA GLY A 51 11.09 9.89 -1.90
C GLY A 51 11.59 11.12 -1.15
N LYS A 52 12.76 11.05 -0.55
CA LYS A 52 13.42 12.16 0.16
C LYS A 52 14.88 12.27 -0.27
N GLY A 53 15.45 13.47 -0.27
CA GLY A 53 16.86 13.67 -0.59
C GLY A 53 17.40 15.05 -0.18
N GLY A 54 18.70 15.13 0.08
CA GLY A 54 19.43 16.37 0.38
C GLY A 54 20.69 16.16 1.25
N ILE A 55 21.67 17.06 1.15
CA ILE A 55 22.87 17.15 2.01
C ILE A 55 22.95 18.60 2.51
N GLY A 56 22.15 18.94 3.52
CA GLY A 56 22.01 20.31 4.06
C GLY A 56 20.56 20.78 4.06
N ILE A 57 20.03 21.15 2.88
CA ILE A 57 18.60 21.43 2.68
C ILE A 57 17.99 20.28 1.87
N GLY A 58 16.84 19.76 2.34
CA GLY A 58 16.21 18.58 1.77
C GLY A 58 14.78 18.81 1.30
N GLY A 59 14.38 18.03 0.29
CA GLY A 59 13.02 17.97 -0.24
C GLY A 59 12.45 16.57 -0.13
N ALA A 60 11.12 16.49 -0.13
CA ALA A 60 10.38 15.24 -0.18
C ALA A 60 9.28 15.31 -1.25
N HIS A 61 9.07 14.19 -1.95
CA HIS A 61 8.02 14.05 -2.93
C HIS A 61 7.43 12.63 -2.88
N GLY A 62 6.12 12.52 -3.02
CA GLY A 62 5.44 11.23 -3.12
C GLY A 62 4.14 11.36 -3.89
N LYS A 63 3.76 10.27 -4.57
CA LYS A 63 2.46 10.15 -5.24
C LYS A 63 1.51 9.41 -4.31
N GLY A 64 0.30 9.95 -4.18
CA GLY A 64 -0.71 9.44 -3.26
C GLY A 64 -2.11 9.42 -3.87
N ARG A 65 -3.05 8.88 -3.10
CA ARG A 65 -4.49 8.86 -3.41
C ARG A 65 -5.25 9.50 -2.25
N VAL A 66 -6.37 10.14 -2.55
CA VAL A 66 -7.28 10.67 -1.54
C VAL A 66 -8.46 9.72 -1.38
N TYR A 67 -8.86 9.51 -0.14
CA TYR A 67 -9.99 8.66 0.23
C TYR A 67 -11.04 9.51 0.93
N ARG A 68 -12.30 9.33 0.53
CA ARG A 68 -13.49 9.88 1.20
C ARG A 68 -14.33 8.71 1.69
N GLN A 69 -14.54 8.62 3.00
CA GLN A 69 -15.28 7.52 3.63
C GLN A 69 -14.81 6.14 3.14
N GLY A 70 -13.48 5.96 3.03
CA GLY A 70 -12.87 4.72 2.57
C GLY A 70 -12.83 4.49 1.06
N ASN A 71 -13.46 5.35 0.25
CA ASN A 71 -13.46 5.25 -1.21
C ASN A 71 -12.47 6.21 -1.83
N VAL A 72 -11.69 5.75 -2.82
CA VAL A 72 -10.76 6.62 -3.56
C VAL A 72 -11.52 7.65 -4.40
N ILE A 73 -11.04 8.89 -4.42
CA ILE A 73 -11.55 10.01 -5.23
C ILE A 73 -10.45 10.72 -5.99
#